data_AF-A0A967LAW9-F1
#
_entry.id   AF-A0A967LAW9-F1
#
_cell.length_a   1.000
_cell.length_b   1.000
_cell.length_c   1.000
_cell.angle_alpha   90.00
_cell.angle_beta   90.00
_cell.angle_gamma   90.00
#
_symmetry.space_group_name_H-M   'P 1'
#
loop_
_entity.id
_entity.type
_entity.pdbx_description
1 polymer ?
#
loop_
_entity_poly.entity_id
_entity_poly.type
_entity_poly.pdbx_seq_one_letter_code
_entity_poly.pdbx_strand_id
1 'polypeptide(L)'
;MTHPLCSRPLSTPHTRREFLFGLGATLGSVAMTDLLARESRSPLAPRKPMLPARAKNVIMLFMEGGPGHMDTFDPKPKLNQLHKTESKRTRGLETGFKFFV
;
A
#
# COMPACT_ATOMS: atom_id res chain seq x y z
N MET A 1 15.68 -37.02 51.75
CA MET A 1 16.17 -35.61 51.76
C MET A 1 15.30 -34.82 50.80
N THR A 2 14.26 -34.19 51.35
CA THR A 2 13.21 -33.45 50.63
C THR A 2 13.61 -31.99 50.52
N HIS A 3 13.97 -31.52 49.32
CA HIS A 3 14.21 -30.09 49.09
C HIS A 3 12.86 -29.37 49.02
N PRO A 4 12.59 -28.34 49.84
CA PRO A 4 11.40 -27.54 49.67
C PRO A 4 11.60 -26.71 48.39
N LEU A 5 10.80 -27.02 47.37
CA LEU A 5 10.71 -26.24 46.16
C LEU A 5 10.30 -24.81 46.55
N CYS A 6 11.23 -23.88 46.31
CA CYS A 6 11.03 -22.45 46.14
C CYS A 6 9.62 -21.97 46.49
N SER A 7 9.41 -21.57 47.74
CA SER A 7 8.28 -20.72 48.11
C SER A 7 8.50 -19.36 47.44
N ARG A 8 8.07 -19.23 46.18
CA ARG A 8 7.96 -17.94 45.51
C ARG A 8 7.14 -17.03 46.43
N PRO A 9 7.68 -15.89 46.90
CA PRO A 9 6.85 -14.93 47.60
C PRO A 9 5.78 -14.46 46.61
N LEU A 10 4.54 -14.85 46.84
CA LEU A 10 3.39 -14.14 46.29
C LEU A 10 3.56 -12.71 46.78
N SER A 11 3.95 -11.80 45.89
CA SER A 11 3.96 -10.38 46.16
C SER A 11 2.53 -9.98 46.50
N THR A 12 2.20 -9.95 47.78
CA THR A 12 0.99 -9.32 48.28
C THR A 12 1.23 -7.82 48.15
N PRO A 13 0.59 -7.13 47.18
CA PRO A 13 0.86 -5.72 46.96
C PRO A 13 0.48 -4.96 48.22
N HIS A 14 1.48 -4.39 48.90
CA HIS A 14 1.26 -3.71 50.17
C HIS A 14 0.68 -2.32 49.97
N THR A 15 0.77 -1.78 48.75
CA THR A 15 0.22 -0.46 48.42
C THR A 15 -0.55 -0.49 47.10
N ARG A 16 -1.57 0.38 47.00
CA ARG A 16 -2.35 0.57 45.76
C ARG A 16 -1.48 0.86 44.53
N ARG A 17 -0.33 1.52 44.73
CA ARG A 17 0.62 1.86 43.67
C ARG A 17 1.29 0.61 43.10
N GLU A 18 1.73 -0.31 43.95
CA GLU A 18 2.34 -1.58 43.52
C GLU A 18 1.33 -2.46 42.78
N PHE A 19 0.08 -2.50 43.26
CA PHE A 19 -1.00 -3.21 42.57
C PHE A 19 -1.24 -2.67 41.16
N LEU A 20 -1.36 -1.35 41.01
CA LEU A 20 -1.54 -0.71 39.71
C LEU A 20 -0.32 -0.86 38.79
N PHE A 21 0.89 -0.86 39.35
CA PHE A 21 2.12 -1.05 38.58
C PHE A 21 2.24 -2.50 38.05
N GLY A 22 1.89 -3.50 38.86
CA GLY A 22 1.86 -4.92 38.43
C GLY A 22 0.76 -5.23 37.41
N LEU A 23 -0.42 -4.63 37.56
CA LEU A 23 -1.52 -4.76 36.59
C LEU A 23 -1.22 -4.05 35.27
N GLY A 24 -0.62 -2.86 35.31
CA GLY A 24 -0.25 -2.10 34.11
C GLY A 24 0.69 -2.86 33.18
N ALA A 25 1.63 -3.63 33.74
CA ALA A 25 2.57 -4.44 32.96
C ALA A 25 1.88 -5.61 32.22
N THR A 26 0.82 -6.18 32.77
CA THR A 26 0.10 -7.32 32.18
C THR A 26 -0.99 -6.88 31.20
N LEU A 27 -1.79 -5.87 31.56
CA LEU A 27 -2.80 -5.33 30.65
C LEU A 27 -2.15 -4.61 29.46
N GLY A 28 -1.03 -3.92 29.69
CA GLY A 28 -0.27 -3.23 28.64
C GLY A 28 0.33 -4.20 27.61
N SER A 29 0.81 -5.37 28.01
CA SER A 29 1.36 -6.36 27.07
C SER A 29 0.28 -7.01 26.19
N VAL A 30 -0.92 -7.24 26.75
CA VAL A 30 -2.10 -7.68 25.98
C VAL A 30 -2.54 -6.61 24.98
N ALA A 31 -2.63 -5.35 25.41
CA ALA A 31 -2.98 -4.23 24.54
C ALA A 31 -1.96 -4.03 23.40
N MET A 32 -0.66 -4.13 23.69
CA MET A 32 0.40 -4.03 22.68
C MET A 32 0.32 -5.16 21.65
N THR A 33 -0.01 -6.39 22.09
CA THR A 33 -0.17 -7.54 21.20
C THR A 33 -1.37 -7.37 20.26
N ASP A 34 -2.50 -6.84 20.74
CA ASP A 34 -3.66 -6.51 19.88
C ASP A 34 -3.31 -5.44 18.83
N LEU A 35 -2.58 -4.39 19.22
CA LEU A 35 -2.16 -3.34 18.30
C LEU A 35 -1.22 -3.87 17.21
N LEU A 36 -0.21 -4.67 17.57
CA LEU A 36 0.69 -5.31 16.61
C LEU A 36 -0.04 -6.31 15.69
N ALA A 37 -1.03 -7.03 16.21
CA ALA A 37 -1.87 -7.92 15.40
C ALA A 37 -2.79 -7.17 14.42
N ARG A 38 -3.18 -5.93 14.75
CA ARG A 38 -3.93 -5.05 13.83
C ARG A 38 -3.03 -4.45 12.75
N GLU A 39 -1.78 -4.14 13.09
CA GLU A 39 -0.78 -3.62 12.16
C GLU A 39 -0.22 -4.71 11.23
N SER A 40 -0.20 -5.97 11.66
CA SER A 40 0.21 -7.11 10.82
C SER A 40 -0.74 -7.42 9.64
N ARG A 41 -1.88 -6.73 9.55
CA ARG A 41 -2.68 -6.68 8.31
C ARG A 41 -1.85 -5.97 7.25
N SER A 42 -1.17 -6.77 6.43
CA SER A 42 -0.35 -6.32 5.30
C SER A 42 -1.00 -5.10 4.60
N PRO A 43 -0.25 -4.00 4.37
CA PRO A 43 -0.78 -2.84 3.64
C PRO A 43 -1.23 -3.19 2.22
N LEU A 44 -0.80 -4.35 1.70
CA LEU A 44 -1.19 -4.93 0.43
C LEU A 44 -2.26 -6.02 0.56
N ALA A 45 -2.89 -6.18 1.74
CA ALA A 45 -3.95 -7.14 1.94
C ALA A 45 -5.13 -6.83 0.99
N PRO A 46 -5.72 -7.83 0.32
CA PRO A 46 -6.86 -7.63 -0.57
C PRO A 46 -8.01 -6.94 0.17
N ARG A 47 -8.40 -5.74 -0.30
CA ARG A 47 -9.56 -5.02 0.22
C ARG A 47 -10.81 -5.44 -0.56
N LYS A 48 -11.95 -5.47 0.12
CA LYS A 48 -13.23 -5.69 -0.55
C LYS A 48 -13.51 -4.52 -1.51
N PRO A 49 -13.82 -4.78 -2.78
CA PRO A 49 -14.14 -3.72 -3.72
C PRO A 49 -15.48 -3.06 -3.34
N MET A 50 -15.61 -1.76 -3.63
CA MET A 50 -16.84 -0.99 -3.36
C MET A 50 -18.02 -1.44 -4.24
N LEU A 51 -17.73 -2.05 -5.40
CA LEU A 51 -18.70 -2.57 -6.35
C LEU A 51 -18.39 -4.04 -6.66
N PRO A 52 -19.40 -4.86 -6.98
CA PRO A 52 -19.16 -6.23 -7.41
C PRO A 52 -18.38 -6.25 -8.73
N ALA A 53 -17.30 -7.04 -8.79
CA ALA A 53 -16.52 -7.21 -10.00
C ALA A 53 -17.37 -7.91 -11.07
N ARG A 54 -17.61 -7.22 -12.20
CA ARG A 54 -18.35 -7.79 -13.34
C ARG A 54 -17.51 -8.78 -14.13
N ALA A 55 -16.19 -8.53 -14.23
CA ALA A 55 -15.23 -9.40 -14.89
C ALA A 55 -14.50 -10.27 -13.87
N LYS A 56 -14.40 -11.58 -14.14
CA LYS A 56 -13.69 -12.54 -13.26
C LYS A 56 -12.21 -12.68 -13.62
N ASN A 57 -11.89 -12.61 -14.92
CA ASN A 57 -10.54 -12.77 -15.46
C ASN A 57 -10.24 -11.63 -16.43
N VAL A 58 -9.01 -11.09 -16.38
CA VAL A 58 -8.52 -10.05 -17.30
C VAL A 58 -7.24 -10.57 -17.95
N ILE A 59 -7.22 -10.63 -19.28
CA ILE A 59 -6.02 -10.97 -20.05
C ILE A 59 -5.42 -9.66 -20.55
N MET A 60 -4.21 -9.32 -20.09
CA MET A 60 -3.50 -8.12 -20.53
C MET A 60 -2.53 -8.49 -21.64
N LEU A 61 -2.85 -8.10 -22.87
CA LEU A 61 -2.03 -8.35 -24.05
C LEU A 61 -1.12 -7.13 -24.29
N PHE A 62 0.20 -7.34 -24.22
CA PHE A 62 1.18 -6.34 -24.63
C PHE A 62 1.61 -6.66 -26.07
N MET A 63 1.03 -5.93 -27.03
CA MET A 63 1.39 -6.02 -28.44
C MET A 63 2.28 -4.84 -28.80
N GLU A 64 3.46 -5.12 -29.35
CA GLU A 64 4.32 -4.09 -29.94
C GLU A 64 3.59 -3.41 -31.11
N GLY A 65 3.54 -2.08 -31.10
CA GLY A 65 2.96 -1.29 -32.20
C GLY A 65 1.45 -0.97 -32.11
N GLY A 66 0.76 -1.36 -31.04
CA GLY A 66 -0.63 -0.92 -30.79
C GLY A 66 -0.70 0.48 -30.18
N PRO A 67 -1.74 1.29 -30.48
CA PRO A 67 -1.96 2.55 -29.77
C PRO A 67 -2.15 2.27 -28.27
N GLY A 68 -1.50 3.07 -27.43
CA GLY A 68 -1.64 2.93 -25.99
C GLY A 68 -3.11 3.08 -25.56
N HIS A 69 -3.47 2.55 -24.40
CA HIS A 69 -4.81 2.75 -23.83
C HIS A 69 -5.17 4.24 -23.75
N MET A 70 -4.18 5.10 -23.47
CA MET A 70 -4.31 6.56 -23.40
C MET A 70 -4.58 7.24 -24.76
N ASP A 71 -4.39 6.54 -25.89
CA ASP A 71 -4.58 7.09 -27.23
C ASP A 71 -5.90 6.64 -27.88
N THR A 72 -6.52 5.57 -27.37
CA THR A 72 -7.67 4.93 -28.05
C THR A 72 -9.02 5.48 -27.59
N PHE A 73 -9.15 5.87 -26.32
CA PHE A 73 -10.48 6.14 -25.72
C PHE A 73 -10.71 7.59 -25.30
N ASP A 74 -9.81 8.51 -25.62
CA ASP A 74 -9.95 9.93 -25.30
C ASP A 74 -9.85 10.77 -26.59
N PRO A 75 -10.92 11.45 -27.03
CA PRO A 75 -10.84 12.34 -28.18
C PRO A 75 -9.91 13.52 -27.86
N LYS A 76 -8.84 13.67 -28.65
CA LYS A 76 -7.83 14.74 -28.50
C LYS A 76 -8.07 15.87 -29.51
N PRO A 77 -9.01 16.80 -29.27
CA PRO A 77 -9.38 17.83 -30.25
C PRO A 77 -8.20 18.74 -30.60
N LYS A 78 -7.31 19.01 -29.64
CA LYS A 78 -6.14 19.84 -29.87
C LYS A 78 -5.10 19.15 -30.77
N LEU A 79 -4.97 17.83 -30.67
CA LEU A 79 -4.09 17.04 -31.54
C LEU A 79 -4.61 17.06 -32.99
N ASN A 80 -5.91 16.90 -33.17
CA ASN A 80 -6.55 16.99 -34.48
C ASN A 80 -6.36 18.37 -35.14
N GLN A 81 -6.44 19.45 -34.35
CA GLN A 81 -6.20 20.82 -34.84
C GLN A 81 -4.75 21.06 -35.26
N LEU A 82 -3.80 20.45 -34.56
CA LEU A 82 -2.37 20.64 -34.80
C LEU A 82 -1.80 19.62 -35.79
N HIS A 83 -2.63 18.73 -36.33
CA HIS A 83 -2.20 17.70 -37.27
C HIS A 83 -1.49 18.33 -38.48
N LYS A 84 -0.25 17.87 -38.77
CA LYS A 84 0.67 18.40 -39.81
C LYS A 84 1.26 19.77 -39.52
N THR A 85 1.13 20.27 -38.29
CA THR A 85 1.85 21.48 -37.85
C THR A 85 3.28 21.10 -37.46
N GLU A 86 4.26 21.85 -37.96
CA GLU A 86 5.66 21.63 -37.63
C GLU A 86 5.93 21.91 -36.13
N SER A 87 6.58 20.97 -35.46
CA SER A 87 6.95 21.10 -34.06
C SER A 87 8.04 22.15 -33.91
N LYS A 88 7.80 23.16 -33.06
CA LYS A 88 8.79 24.20 -32.73
C LYS A 88 9.91 23.71 -31.80
N ARG A 89 9.99 22.40 -31.51
CA ARG A 89 10.97 21.86 -30.57
C ARG A 89 12.33 21.71 -31.23
N THR A 90 13.31 22.44 -30.71
CA THR A 90 14.70 22.46 -31.21
C THR A 90 15.45 21.15 -30.97
N ARG A 91 15.00 20.34 -30.01
CA ARG A 91 15.63 19.06 -29.63
C ARG A 91 15.37 18.00 -30.70
N GLY A 92 16.30 17.85 -31.64
CA GLY A 92 16.23 16.91 -32.78
C GLY A 92 16.32 17.57 -34.17
N LEU A 93 16.33 18.91 -34.25
CA LEU A 93 16.54 19.63 -35.51
C LEU A 93 17.99 19.54 -36.02
N GLU A 94 18.96 19.30 -35.12
CA GLU A 94 20.39 19.17 -35.45
C GLU A 94 20.69 17.97 -36.35
N THR A 95 19.86 16.92 -36.29
CA THR A 95 19.97 15.72 -37.14
C THR A 95 19.18 15.84 -38.44
N GLY A 96 18.55 16.99 -38.71
CA GLY A 96 17.80 17.27 -39.94
C GLY A 96 16.39 16.67 -40.00
N PHE A 97 15.93 16.00 -38.94
CA PHE A 97 14.58 15.44 -38.89
C PHE A 97 13.57 16.49 -38.46
N LYS A 98 12.57 16.73 -39.31
CA LYS A 98 11.42 17.59 -39.00
C LYS A 98 10.31 16.75 -38.40
N PHE A 99 9.86 17.13 -37.21
CA PHE A 99 8.75 16.47 -36.52
C PHE A 99 7.47 17.26 -36.75
N PHE A 100 6.43 16.56 -37.20
CA PHE A 100 5.08 17.10 -37.31
C PHE A 100 4.24 16.55 -36.16
N VAL A 101 3.29 17.35 -35.69
CA VAL A 101 2.25 16.91 -34.74
C VAL A 101 1.18 16.10 -35.48
#